data_AF-A0A9W8GQH5-F1
#
_entry.id   AF-A0A9W8GQH5-F1
#
_cell.length_a   1.000
_cell.length_b   1.000
_cell.length_c   1.000
_cell.angle_alpha   90.00
_cell.angle_beta   90.00
_cell.angle_gamma   90.00
#
_symmetry.space_group_name_H-M   'P 1'
#
loop_
_entity.id
_entity.type
_entity.pdbx_description
1 polymer ?
#
loop_
_entity_poly.entity_id
_entity_poly.type
_entity_poly.pdbx_seq_one_letter_code
_entity_poly.pdbx_strand_id
1 'polypeptide(L)'
;MDRGDLATINELAQRARATDVEMSESTCLNLSKFKAVLRQLRKVDDNIMLRLNNTNTASREDCLALFNALQTTYLRRSKDIDTCVAVLDRKLSDTDHGRLFSVRAQRDWVANERSVESIIRRRSLDVLGSRCQFDFLE
;
A
#
# COMPACT_ATOMS: atom_id res chain seq x y z
N MET A 1 -4.45 27.14 -19.56
CA MET A 1 -3.55 26.05 -19.10
C MET A 1 -4.24 25.38 -17.94
N ASP A 2 -4.90 24.26 -18.22
CA ASP A 2 -5.67 23.47 -17.26
C ASP A 2 -4.72 22.85 -16.23
N ARG A 3 -4.75 23.36 -14.99
CA ARG A 3 -4.19 22.66 -13.84
C ARG A 3 -5.22 21.61 -13.45
N GLY A 4 -5.11 20.41 -14.03
CA GLY A 4 -5.96 19.27 -13.68
C GLY A 4 -6.05 19.12 -12.16
N ASP A 5 -7.28 19.09 -11.66
CA ASP A 5 -7.60 19.06 -10.23
C ASP A 5 -6.74 18.04 -9.48
N LEU A 6 -5.80 18.54 -8.68
CA LEU A 6 -5.09 17.74 -7.70
C LEU A 6 -6.11 17.34 -6.64
N ALA A 7 -6.48 16.06 -6.63
CA ALA A 7 -7.39 15.50 -5.64
C ALA A 7 -7.03 15.94 -4.22
N THR A 8 -8.05 16.35 -3.44
CA THR A 8 -7.88 16.79 -2.05
C THR A 8 -7.31 15.67 -1.15
N ILE A 9 -6.81 16.00 0.06
CA ILE A 9 -6.15 14.97 0.91
C ILE A 9 -7.19 13.92 1.31
N ASN A 10 -8.40 14.40 1.58
CA ASN A 10 -9.56 13.56 1.82
C ASN A 10 -9.90 12.66 0.62
N GLU A 11 -9.83 13.16 -0.61
CA GLU A 11 -10.04 12.30 -1.79
C GLU A 11 -8.94 11.25 -1.95
N LEU A 12 -7.67 11.56 -1.65
CA LEU A 12 -6.59 10.58 -1.70
C LEU A 12 -6.75 9.51 -0.62
N ALA A 13 -7.10 9.92 0.61
CA ALA A 13 -7.40 9.00 1.70
C ALA A 13 -8.66 8.16 1.42
N GLN A 14 -9.67 8.74 0.77
CA GLN A 14 -10.84 8.01 0.30
C GLN A 14 -10.49 7.04 -0.83
N ARG A 15 -9.67 7.42 -1.81
CA ARG A 15 -9.17 6.52 -2.87
C ARG A 15 -8.32 5.38 -2.32
N ALA A 16 -7.53 5.64 -1.26
CA ALA A 16 -6.81 4.60 -0.51
C ALA A 16 -7.76 3.56 0.10
N ARG A 17 -8.91 4.02 0.62
CA ARG A 17 -9.93 3.15 1.22
C ARG A 17 -10.84 2.48 0.19
N ALA A 18 -11.15 3.20 -0.88
CA ALA A 18 -12.17 2.89 -1.88
C ALA A 18 -11.60 2.29 -3.17
N THR A 19 -10.35 1.80 -3.16
CA THR A 19 -9.91 0.90 -4.23
C THR A 19 -10.85 -0.31 -4.17
N ASP A 20 -11.79 -0.33 -5.10
CA ASP A 20 -12.98 -1.20 -5.20
C ASP A 20 -12.64 -2.69 -5.43
N VAL A 21 -11.35 -3.02 -5.30
CA VAL A 21 -10.84 -4.38 -5.43
C VAL A 21 -10.60 -4.93 -4.04
N GLU A 22 -11.62 -5.64 -3.55
CA GLU A 22 -11.49 -6.47 -2.36
C GLU A 22 -10.47 -7.59 -2.63
N MET A 23 -9.58 -7.83 -1.66
CA MET A 23 -8.58 -8.88 -1.77
C MET A 23 -9.23 -10.26 -1.61
N SER A 24 -9.71 -10.82 -2.72
CA SER A 24 -10.34 -12.14 -2.77
C SER A 24 -9.35 -13.28 -2.91
N GLU A 25 -9.77 -14.50 -2.58
CA GLU A 25 -9.00 -15.72 -2.85
C GLU A 25 -8.62 -15.86 -4.33
N SER A 26 -9.55 -15.53 -5.24
CA SER A 26 -9.29 -15.55 -6.69
C SER A 26 -8.23 -14.54 -7.13
N THR A 27 -8.13 -13.40 -6.43
CA THR A 27 -7.09 -12.39 -6.65
C THR A 27 -5.74 -12.90 -6.15
N CYS A 28 -5.69 -13.49 -4.95
CA CYS A 28 -4.46 -14.02 -4.36
C CYS A 28 -3.87 -15.20 -5.13
N LEU A 29 -4.72 -16.07 -5.67
CA LEU A 29 -4.30 -17.20 -6.51
C LEU A 29 -3.87 -16.77 -7.92
N ASN A 30 -4.20 -15.55 -8.35
CA ASN A 30 -3.77 -15.01 -9.63
C ASN A 30 -2.72 -13.91 -9.44
N LEU A 31 -1.45 -14.27 -9.58
CA LEU A 31 -0.32 -13.35 -9.37
C LEU A 31 -0.41 -12.07 -10.21
N SER A 32 -0.93 -12.13 -11.44
CA SER A 32 -1.09 -10.96 -12.30
C SER A 32 -2.15 -10.01 -11.77
N LYS A 33 -3.28 -10.52 -11.28
CA LYS A 33 -4.33 -9.70 -10.62
C LYS A 33 -3.81 -9.09 -9.33
N PHE A 34 -3.14 -9.88 -8.48
CA PHE A 34 -2.52 -9.38 -7.26
C PHE A 34 -1.53 -8.23 -7.54
N LYS A 35 -0.64 -8.41 -8.52
CA LYS A 35 0.29 -7.36 -8.99
C LYS A 35 -0.44 -6.11 -9.48
N ALA A 36 -1.57 -6.27 -10.19
CA ALA A 36 -2.36 -5.13 -10.65
C ALA A 36 -2.95 -4.32 -9.48
N VAL A 37 -3.49 -5.01 -8.47
CA VAL A 37 -4.02 -4.38 -7.24
C VAL A 37 -2.91 -3.64 -6.49
N LEU A 38 -1.77 -4.27 -6.24
CA LEU A 38 -0.64 -3.60 -5.57
C LEU A 38 -0.15 -2.37 -6.33
N ARG A 39 -0.10 -2.42 -7.67
CA ARG A 39 0.24 -1.23 -8.48
C ARG A 39 -0.78 -0.11 -8.30
N GLN A 40 -2.07 -0.42 -8.28
CA GLN A 40 -3.12 0.59 -8.05
C GLN A 40 -3.00 1.22 -6.66
N LEU A 41 -2.76 0.40 -5.63
CA LEU A 41 -2.54 0.89 -4.27
C LEU A 41 -1.27 1.76 -4.17
N ARG A 42 -0.20 1.42 -4.90
CA ARG A 42 1.04 2.22 -4.95
C ARG A 42 0.90 3.54 -5.69
N LYS A 43 0.02 3.63 -6.70
CA LYS A 43 -0.30 4.93 -7.33
C LYS A 43 -0.86 5.92 -6.32
N VAL A 44 -1.58 5.45 -5.30
CA VAL A 44 -2.06 6.32 -4.22
C VAL A 44 -0.87 6.90 -3.44
N ASP A 45 0.16 6.10 -3.16
CA ASP A 45 1.38 6.58 -2.52
C ASP A 45 2.11 7.61 -3.38
N ASP A 46 2.25 7.40 -4.69
CA ASP A 46 2.90 8.36 -5.58
C ASP A 46 2.21 9.74 -5.51
N ASN A 47 0.88 9.76 -5.45
CA ASN A 47 0.11 10.98 -5.28
C ASN A 47 0.31 11.61 -3.90
N ILE A 48 0.32 10.79 -2.83
CA ILE A 48 0.57 11.28 -1.47
C ILE A 48 1.99 11.86 -1.37
N MET A 49 2.99 11.17 -1.92
CA MET A 49 4.39 11.61 -1.94
C MET A 49 4.58 12.89 -2.76
N LEU A 50 3.94 13.00 -3.92
CA LEU A 50 3.96 14.22 -4.72
C LEU A 50 3.42 15.41 -3.90
N ARG A 51 2.32 15.21 -3.17
CA ARG A 51 1.75 16.27 -2.35
C ARG A 51 2.62 16.58 -1.14
N LEU A 52 3.12 15.57 -0.46
CA LEU A 52 4.03 15.73 0.67
C LEU A 52 5.29 16.55 0.30
N ASN A 53 5.84 16.32 -0.88
CA ASN A 53 6.97 17.10 -1.39
C ASN A 53 6.65 18.57 -1.68
N ASN A 54 5.38 18.90 -1.90
CA ASN A 54 4.89 20.25 -2.21
C ASN A 54 4.18 20.93 -1.03
N THR A 55 3.94 20.22 0.08
CA THR A 55 3.28 20.76 1.26
C THR A 55 4.19 21.73 2.00
N ASN A 56 3.65 22.89 2.38
CA ASN A 56 4.36 23.87 3.19
C ASN A 56 4.42 23.38 4.65
N THR A 57 5.59 23.51 5.29
CA THR A 57 5.90 22.98 6.62
C THR A 57 5.14 23.68 7.76
N ALA A 58 4.33 24.70 7.45
CA ALA A 58 3.64 25.55 8.42
C ALA A 58 2.27 25.01 8.88
N SER A 59 1.67 24.07 8.15
CA SER A 59 0.32 23.57 8.44
C SER A 59 0.37 22.20 9.13
N ARG A 60 0.12 22.20 10.45
CA ARG A 60 0.01 20.96 11.25
C ARG A 60 -1.12 20.05 10.75
N GLU A 61 -2.23 20.66 10.35
CA GLU A 61 -3.41 19.93 9.88
C GLU A 61 -3.12 19.18 8.57
N ASP A 62 -2.46 19.83 7.61
CA ASP A 62 -2.09 19.18 6.33
C ASP A 62 -1.12 18.01 6.54
N CYS A 63 -0.13 18.20 7.42
CA CYS A 63 0.81 17.15 7.77
C CYS A 63 0.13 15.96 8.46
N LEU A 64 -0.78 16.22 9.40
CA LEU A 64 -1.55 15.17 10.06
C LEU A 64 -2.46 14.43 9.07
N ALA A 65 -3.09 15.14 8.14
CA ALA A 65 -3.93 14.55 7.11
C ALA A 65 -3.10 13.64 6.17
N LEU A 66 -1.90 14.08 5.77
CA LEU A 66 -0.97 13.26 4.98
C LEU A 66 -0.48 12.03 5.75
N PHE A 67 -0.13 12.18 7.03
CA PHE A 67 0.24 11.07 7.90
C PHE A 67 -0.87 10.03 7.98
N ASN A 68 -2.11 10.46 8.23
CA ASN A 68 -3.27 9.57 8.29
C ASN A 68 -3.54 8.87 6.96
N ALA A 69 -3.37 9.57 5.83
CA ALA A 69 -3.49 8.99 4.51
C ALA A 69 -2.42 7.91 4.27
N LEU A 70 -1.15 8.20 4.59
CA LEU A 70 -0.05 7.25 4.54
C LEU A 70 -0.32 6.03 5.42
N GLN A 71 -0.67 6.22 6.69
CA GLN A 71 -0.93 5.12 7.61
C GLN A 71 -2.10 4.25 7.13
N THR A 72 -3.15 4.86 6.57
CA THR A 72 -4.28 4.14 5.99
C THR A 72 -3.84 3.27 4.79
N THR A 73 -3.02 3.80 3.87
CA THR A 73 -2.54 3.01 2.72
C THR A 73 -1.64 1.86 3.16
N TYR A 74 -0.73 2.09 4.12
CA TYR A 74 0.12 1.06 4.71
C TYR A 74 -0.68 -0.08 5.34
N LEU A 75 -1.65 0.26 6.19
CA LEU A 75 -2.48 -0.73 6.87
C LEU A 75 -3.28 -1.56 5.88
N ARG A 76 -3.85 -0.93 4.85
CA ARG A 76 -4.58 -1.63 3.79
C ARG A 76 -3.68 -2.61 3.04
N ARG A 77 -2.51 -2.15 2.54
CA ARG A 77 -1.60 -3.02 1.79
C ARG A 77 -1.04 -4.17 2.63
N SER A 78 -0.67 -3.91 3.89
CA SER A 78 -0.20 -4.98 4.79
C SER A 78 -1.26 -6.05 4.96
N LYS A 79 -2.51 -5.65 5.26
CA LYS A 79 -3.64 -6.58 5.38
C LYS A 79 -3.85 -7.39 4.10
N ASP A 80 -3.79 -6.74 2.94
CA ASP A 80 -3.99 -7.38 1.63
C ASP A 80 -2.87 -8.40 1.32
N ILE A 81 -1.61 -8.06 1.61
CA ILE A 81 -0.46 -8.98 1.48
C ILE A 81 -0.64 -10.18 2.42
N ASP A 82 -0.94 -9.94 3.70
CA ASP A 82 -1.10 -10.99 4.70
C ASP A 82 -2.26 -11.94 4.38
N THR A 83 -3.37 -11.39 3.88
CA THR A 83 -4.52 -12.17 3.40
C THR A 83 -4.09 -13.11 2.27
N CYS A 84 -3.32 -12.62 1.30
CA CYS A 84 -2.86 -13.48 0.20
C CYS A 84 -1.82 -14.51 0.61
N VAL A 85 -0.91 -14.17 1.52
CA VAL A 85 0.01 -15.17 2.09
C VAL A 85 -0.79 -16.28 2.78
N ALA A 86 -1.80 -15.94 3.58
CA ALA A 86 -2.64 -16.93 4.27
C ALA A 86 -3.46 -17.81 3.30
N VAL A 87 -3.96 -17.25 2.19
CA VAL A 87 -4.61 -18.02 1.11
C VAL A 87 -3.63 -19.00 0.47
N LEU A 88 -2.43 -18.54 0.13
CA LEU A 88 -1.42 -19.37 -0.53
C LEU A 88 -0.86 -20.45 0.42
N ASP A 89 -0.69 -20.14 1.70
CA ASP A 89 -0.27 -21.10 2.73
C ASP A 89 -1.29 -22.23 2.90
N ARG A 90 -2.60 -21.90 2.95
CA ARG A 90 -3.67 -22.91 2.92
C ARG A 90 -3.63 -23.74 1.65
N LYS A 91 -3.39 -23.12 0.50
CA LYS A 91 -3.30 -23.87 -0.77
C LYS A 91 -2.12 -24.83 -0.79
N LEU A 92 -1.00 -24.46 -0.18
CA LEU A 92 0.18 -25.32 -0.03
C LEU A 92 -0.05 -26.47 0.93
N SER A 93 -0.83 -26.29 2.01
CA SER A 93 -1.19 -27.39 2.91
C SER A 93 -2.11 -28.42 2.26
N ASP A 94 -2.99 -27.98 1.37
CA ASP A 94 -4.03 -28.82 0.76
C ASP A 94 -3.55 -29.58 -0.50
N THR A 95 -2.37 -29.27 -1.03
CA THR A 95 -1.92 -29.77 -2.35
C THR A 95 -0.88 -30.89 -2.25
N ASP A 96 -1.17 -32.03 -2.87
CA ASP A 96 -0.25 -33.16 -2.97
C ASP A 96 0.79 -32.97 -4.10
N HIS A 97 2.06 -32.81 -3.68
CA HIS A 97 3.36 -32.90 -4.37
C HIS A 97 3.62 -32.21 -5.73
N GLY A 98 2.74 -32.26 -6.74
CA GLY A 98 3.06 -31.85 -8.13
C GLY A 98 2.84 -30.36 -8.48
N ARG A 99 1.83 -29.71 -7.88
CA ARG A 99 1.53 -28.27 -8.12
C ARG A 99 2.16 -27.34 -7.08
N LEU A 100 2.95 -27.87 -6.16
CA LEU A 100 3.57 -27.12 -5.05
C LEU A 100 4.57 -26.07 -5.54
N PHE A 101 5.33 -26.33 -6.61
CA PHE A 101 6.43 -25.43 -6.98
C PHE A 101 5.94 -24.05 -7.41
N SER A 102 4.94 -23.98 -8.29
CA SER A 102 4.41 -22.69 -8.77
C SER A 102 3.68 -21.93 -7.66
N VAL A 103 2.90 -22.63 -6.83
CA VAL A 103 2.20 -22.02 -5.68
C VAL A 103 3.21 -21.54 -4.63
N ARG A 104 4.29 -22.30 -4.37
CA ARG A 104 5.35 -21.91 -3.42
C ARG A 104 6.12 -20.70 -3.91
N ALA A 105 6.53 -20.70 -5.19
CA ALA A 105 7.18 -19.54 -5.80
C ALA A 105 6.29 -18.29 -5.75
N GLN A 106 4.98 -18.44 -6.02
CA GLN A 106 4.01 -17.36 -5.88
C GLN A 106 3.89 -16.88 -4.43
N ARG A 107 3.81 -17.81 -3.46
CA ARG A 107 3.75 -17.50 -2.03
C ARG A 107 4.96 -16.71 -1.57
N ASP A 108 6.16 -17.16 -1.93
CA ASP A 108 7.40 -16.49 -1.54
C ASP A 108 7.50 -15.11 -2.19
N TRP A 109 7.06 -14.97 -3.44
CA TRP A 109 6.98 -13.67 -4.10
C TRP A 109 6.03 -12.71 -3.36
N VAL A 110 4.82 -13.17 -3.01
CA VAL A 110 3.85 -12.35 -2.26
C VAL A 110 4.38 -12.01 -0.87
N ALA A 111 5.05 -12.95 -0.18
CA ALA A 111 5.64 -12.71 1.13
C ALA A 111 6.77 -11.66 1.08
N ASN A 112 7.55 -11.63 0.00
CA ASN A 112 8.60 -10.63 -0.21
C ASN A 112 8.04 -9.21 -0.34
N GLU A 113 6.77 -9.04 -0.74
CA GLU A 113 6.13 -7.72 -0.78
C GLU A 113 6.02 -7.09 0.61
N ARG A 114 6.09 -7.86 1.71
CA ARG A 114 6.21 -7.29 3.08
C ARG A 114 7.49 -6.47 3.25
N SER A 115 8.60 -6.96 2.70
CA SER A 115 9.88 -6.25 2.74
C SER A 115 9.79 -4.97 1.92
N VAL A 116 9.22 -5.04 0.72
CA VAL A 116 8.97 -3.87 -0.13
C VAL A 116 8.11 -2.85 0.60
N GLU A 117 7.03 -3.29 1.24
CA GLU A 117 6.13 -2.43 2.00
C GLU A 117 6.84 -1.72 3.16
N SER A 118 7.71 -2.43 3.87
CA SER A 118 8.53 -1.87 4.96
C SER A 118 9.47 -0.76 4.46
N ILE A 119 10.03 -0.93 3.26
CA ILE A 119 10.92 0.04 2.63
C ILE A 119 10.14 1.29 2.20
N ILE A 120 8.98 1.09 1.57
CA ILE A 120 8.10 2.20 1.15
C ILE A 120 7.65 2.99 2.39
N ARG A 121 7.21 2.29 3.45
CA ARG A 121 6.80 2.92 4.71
C ARG A 121 7.88 3.79 5.31
N ARG A 122 9.08 3.24 5.47
CA ARG A 122 10.20 3.98 6.01
C ARG A 122 10.51 5.24 5.19
N ARG A 123 10.62 5.10 3.86
CA ARG A 123 10.93 6.25 2.98
C ARG A 123 9.89 7.36 3.06
N SER A 124 8.61 7.02 3.08
CA SER A 124 7.57 8.05 3.16
C SER A 124 7.52 8.71 4.54
N LEU A 125 7.79 7.97 5.62
CA LEU A 125 7.91 8.54 6.96
C LEU A 125 9.15 9.44 7.10
N ASP A 126 10.28 9.07 6.49
CA ASP A 126 11.48 9.90 6.46
C ASP A 126 11.20 11.24 5.76
N VAL A 127 10.52 11.21 4.60
CA VAL A 127 10.12 12.42 3.88
C VAL A 127 9.11 13.21 4.71
N LEU A 128 8.15 12.55 5.35
CA LEU A 128 7.16 13.21 6.20
C LEU A 128 7.83 13.95 7.35
N GLY A 129 8.73 13.30 8.09
CA GLY A 129 9.50 13.94 9.16
C GLY A 129 10.39 15.08 8.68
N SER A 130 10.97 14.98 7.47
CA SER A 130 11.77 16.07 6.90
C SER A 130 10.95 17.30 6.49
N ARG A 131 9.67 17.12 6.17
CA ARG A 131 8.78 18.20 5.68
C ARG A 131 7.85 18.73 6.76
N CYS A 132 7.50 17.93 7.75
CA CYS A 132 6.60 18.30 8.81
C CYS A 132 7.40 18.53 10.09
N GLN A 133 7.41 19.76 10.59
CA GLN A 133 8.15 20.16 11.80
C GLN A 133 7.54 19.65 13.12
N PHE A 134 6.51 18.80 13.04
CA PHE A 134 5.80 18.30 14.21
C PHE A 134 6.16 16.84 14.41
N ASP A 135 6.54 16.48 15.63
CA ASP A 135 6.70 15.08 16.00
C ASP A 135 5.32 14.42 16.08
N PHE A 136 5.12 13.37 15.28
CA PHE A 136 3.89 12.54 15.26
C PHE A 136 4.09 11.20 15.99
N LEU A 137 5.19 11.07 16.73
CA LEU A 137 5.62 9.88 17.48
C LEU A 137 5.58 10.16 18.99
N GLU A 138 4.39 10.41 19.52
CA GLU A 138 4.07 10.24 20.96
C GLU A 138 3.06 9.10 21.13
#